data_AF-A0A7J2RCI9-F1
#
_entry.id   AF-A0A7J2RCI9-F1
#
_cell.length_a   1.000
_cell.length_b   1.000
_cell.length_c   1.000
_cell.angle_alpha   90.00
_cell.angle_beta   90.00
_cell.angle_gamma   90.00
#
_symmetry.space_group_name_H-M   'P 1'
#
loop_
_entity.id
_entity.type
_entity.pdbx_description
1 polymer ?
#
loop_
_entity_poly.entity_id
_entity_poly.type
_entity_poly.pdbx_seq_one_letter_code
_entity_poly.pdbx_strand_id
1 'polypeptide(L)'
;MTYTELQDLDLLDLRSVLNFPSLDTPIFYPLQLFTIFMVFALMTFFREVQREGKGNILSSLAIAGYVTTAVALIYTLLDLIQTEIMVLVLVISLVFQVLFLLTNR
;
A
#
# COMPACT_ATOMS: atom_id res chain seq x y z
N MET A 1 3.12 -27.74 -10.23
CA MET A 1 2.19 -26.59 -10.25
C MET A 1 0.80 -27.19 -10.16
N THR A 2 0.22 -27.15 -8.98
CA THR A 2 -1.08 -27.79 -8.70
C THR A 2 -2.12 -26.70 -8.77
N TYR A 3 -2.91 -26.65 -9.85
CA TYR A 3 -3.99 -25.68 -9.99
C TYR A 3 -5.17 -26.15 -9.15
N THR A 4 -5.60 -25.32 -8.20
CA THR A 4 -6.86 -25.53 -7.47
C THR A 4 -8.00 -25.13 -8.41
N GLU A 5 -8.79 -26.08 -8.89
CA GLU A 5 -9.96 -25.76 -9.71
C GLU A 5 -11.05 -25.13 -8.84
N LEU A 6 -11.63 -24.03 -9.33
CA LEU A 6 -12.69 -23.24 -8.69
C LEU A 6 -14.05 -23.96 -8.77
N GLN A 7 -14.14 -25.19 -8.28
CA GLN A 7 -15.32 -26.05 -8.51
C GLN A 7 -16.37 -26.02 -7.39
N ASP A 8 -16.06 -25.46 -6.21
CA ASP A 8 -17.01 -25.31 -5.09
C ASP A 8 -17.24 -23.82 -4.75
N LEU A 9 -18.08 -23.15 -5.54
CA LEU A 9 -18.47 -21.73 -5.38
C LEU A 9 -19.82 -21.54 -4.67
N ASP A 10 -20.23 -22.47 -3.79
CA ASP A 10 -21.48 -22.33 -3.03
C ASP A 10 -21.31 -21.49 -1.74
N LEU A 11 -20.07 -21.17 -1.36
CA LEU A 11 -19.71 -20.26 -0.27
C LEU A 11 -18.59 -19.33 -0.73
N LEU A 12 -18.96 -18.29 -1.48
CA LEU A 12 -18.05 -17.24 -1.96
C LEU A 12 -17.60 -16.35 -0.79
N ASP A 13 -16.74 -16.88 0.08
CA ASP A 13 -16.04 -16.08 1.08
C ASP A 13 -15.11 -15.12 0.33
N LEU A 14 -15.41 -13.81 0.35
CA LEU A 14 -14.62 -12.76 -0.32
C LEU A 14 -13.13 -12.87 0.00
N ARG A 15 -12.80 -13.43 1.16
CA ARG A 15 -11.44 -13.72 1.61
C ARG A 15 -10.74 -14.78 0.78
N SER A 16 -11.43 -15.83 0.30
CA SER A 16 -10.81 -16.88 -0.52
C SER A 16 -10.42 -16.33 -1.89
N VAL A 17 -11.31 -15.56 -2.51
CA VAL A 17 -11.07 -14.90 -3.81
C VAL A 17 -9.90 -13.91 -3.72
N LEU A 18 -9.81 -13.16 -2.61
CA LEU A 18 -8.75 -12.18 -2.40
C LEU A 18 -7.40 -12.81 -1.99
N ASN A 19 -7.38 -14.05 -1.50
CA ASN A 19 -6.16 -14.78 -1.13
C ASN A 19 -5.47 -15.49 -2.31
N PHE A 20 -6.09 -15.61 -3.47
CA PHE A 20 -5.43 -16.09 -4.69
C PHE A 20 -4.71 -14.91 -5.35
N PRO A 21 -3.41 -14.66 -5.06
CA PRO A 21 -2.26 -15.55 -5.34
C PRO A 21 -1.22 -15.64 -4.18
N SER A 22 -1.63 -15.31 -2.96
CA SER A 22 -0.75 -15.13 -1.79
C SER A 22 -0.08 -16.42 -1.31
N LEU A 23 -0.77 -17.55 -1.48
CA LEU A 23 -0.30 -18.87 -1.05
C LEU A 23 0.97 -19.31 -1.79
N ASP A 24 1.10 -18.95 -3.06
CA ASP A 24 2.25 -19.32 -3.89
C ASP A 24 3.35 -18.24 -3.90
N THR A 25 3.03 -16.99 -3.51
CA THR A 25 3.96 -15.86 -3.57
C THR A 25 3.81 -14.89 -2.38
N PRO A 26 4.56 -15.09 -1.27
CA PRO A 26 4.45 -14.23 -0.07
C PRO A 26 4.89 -12.77 -0.30
N ILE A 27 5.55 -12.48 -1.42
CA ILE A 27 6.00 -11.13 -1.83
C ILE A 27 4.91 -10.33 -2.57
N PHE A 28 3.80 -10.97 -2.98
CA PHE A 28 2.78 -10.34 -3.83
C PHE A 28 2.15 -9.08 -3.19
N TYR A 29 1.64 -9.19 -1.95
CA TYR A 29 0.99 -8.04 -1.30
C TYR A 29 1.97 -6.90 -0.94
N PRO A 30 3.20 -7.16 -0.44
CA PRO A 30 4.21 -6.12 -0.33
C PRO A 30 4.47 -5.37 -1.64
N LEU A 31 4.58 -6.08 -2.77
CA LEU A 31 4.73 -5.45 -4.08
C LEU A 31 3.52 -4.62 -4.48
N GLN A 32 2.31 -5.10 -4.17
CA GLN A 32 1.09 -4.36 -4.44
C GLN A 32 1.02 -3.06 -3.63
N LEU A 33 1.33 -3.12 -2.33
CA LEU A 33 1.41 -1.94 -1.46
C LEU A 33 2.47 -0.95 -1.95
N PHE A 34 3.63 -1.44 -2.38
CA PHE A 34 4.68 -0.60 -2.98
C PHE A 34 4.21 0.07 -4.27
N THR A 35 3.48 -0.66 -5.12
CA THR A 35 2.92 -0.12 -6.36
C THR A 35 1.92 0.99 -6.06
N ILE A 36 1.03 0.78 -5.08
CA ILE A 36 0.07 1.79 -4.62
C ILE A 36 0.82 3.02 -4.11
N PHE A 37 1.83 2.83 -3.26
CA PHE A 37 2.67 3.91 -2.75
C PHE A 37 3.28 4.74 -3.89
N MET A 38 3.90 4.09 -4.88
CA MET A 38 4.53 4.77 -6.01
C MET A 38 3.52 5.54 -6.87
N VAL A 39 2.36 4.95 -7.15
CA VAL A 39 1.30 5.60 -7.93
C VAL A 39 0.82 6.86 -7.22
N PHE A 40 0.53 6.78 -5.92
CA PHE A 40 0.09 7.94 -5.16
C PHE A 40 1.18 8.99 -5.02
N ALA A 41 2.44 8.59 -4.77
CA ALA A 41 3.56 9.52 -4.64
C ALA A 41 3.83 10.29 -5.94
N LEU A 42 3.79 9.62 -7.08
CA LEU A 42 3.97 10.28 -8.38
C LEU A 42 2.76 11.14 -8.75
N MET A 43 1.54 10.66 -8.49
CA MET A 43 0.31 11.41 -8.77
C MET A 43 0.25 12.70 -7.96
N THR A 44 0.57 12.67 -6.67
CA THR A 44 0.61 13.86 -5.82
C THR A 44 1.72 14.80 -6.25
N PHE A 45 2.91 14.28 -6.57
CA PHE A 45 4.03 15.07 -7.05
C PHE A 45 3.72 15.81 -8.34
N PHE A 46 3.24 15.12 -9.38
CA PHE A 46 2.91 15.77 -10.65
C PHE A 46 1.74 16.77 -10.50
N ARG A 47 0.80 16.49 -9.60
CA ARG A 47 -0.29 17.42 -9.30
C ARG A 47 0.23 18.70 -8.62
N GLU A 48 1.19 18.60 -7.70
CA GLU A 48 1.84 19.77 -7.10
C GLU A 48 2.64 20.57 -8.13
N VAL A 49 3.43 19.89 -8.97
CA VAL A 49 4.19 20.54 -10.06
C VAL A 49 3.26 21.33 -10.97
N GLN A 50 2.08 20.79 -11.32
CA GLN A 50 1.10 21.49 -12.16
C GLN A 50 0.45 22.70 -11.46
N ARG A 51 0.25 22.65 -10.14
CA ARG A 51 -0.46 23.71 -9.39
C ARG A 51 0.47 24.84 -8.95
N GLU A 52 1.67 24.52 -8.49
CA GLU A 52 2.58 25.47 -7.84
C GLU A 52 3.84 25.74 -8.68
N GLY A 53 4.01 25.04 -9.81
CA GLY A 53 5.20 25.13 -10.66
C GLY A 53 6.45 24.50 -10.06
N LYS A 54 6.36 23.99 -8.83
CA LYS A 54 7.41 23.28 -8.09
C LYS A 54 6.78 22.08 -7.38
N GLY A 55 7.38 20.91 -7.49
CA GLY A 55 6.91 19.71 -6.80
C GLY A 55 7.66 19.48 -5.50
N ASN A 56 6.94 19.19 -4.41
CA ASN A 56 7.56 18.83 -3.15
C ASN A 56 7.52 17.30 -2.98
N ILE A 57 8.64 16.65 -3.31
CA ILE A 57 8.78 15.20 -3.21
C ILE A 57 8.50 14.71 -1.78
N LEU A 58 8.94 15.45 -0.76
CA LEU A 58 8.73 15.05 0.64
C LEU A 58 7.25 15.10 1.03
N SER A 59 6.52 16.13 0.60
CA SER A 59 5.07 16.21 0.82
C SER A 59 4.34 15.07 0.13
N SER A 60 4.71 14.82 -1.12
CA SER A 60 4.12 13.78 -1.97
C SER A 60 4.34 12.37 -1.39
N LEU A 61 5.54 12.08 -0.88
CA LEU A 61 5.86 10.83 -0.18
C LEU A 61 5.11 10.67 1.14
N ALA A 62 4.94 11.75 1.91
CA ALA A 62 4.20 11.71 3.17
C ALA A 62 2.71 11.40 2.94
N ILE A 63 2.09 12.01 1.92
CA ILE A 63 0.69 11.75 1.54
C ILE A 63 0.54 10.30 1.04
N ALA A 64 1.45 9.85 0.18
CA ALA A 64 1.44 8.47 -0.32
C ALA A 64 1.61 7.45 0.81
N GLY A 65 2.48 7.73 1.79
CA GLY A 65 2.65 6.90 2.99
C GLY A 65 1.35 6.76 3.79
N TYR A 66 0.60 7.86 3.96
CA TYR A 66 -0.67 7.83 4.68
C TYR A 66 -1.71 6.94 3.98
N VAL A 67 -1.87 7.11 2.66
CA VAL A 67 -2.79 6.28 1.86
C VAL A 67 -2.38 4.81 1.89
N THR A 68 -1.09 4.53 1.74
CA THR A 68 -0.58 3.15 1.73
C THR A 68 -0.75 2.48 3.09
N THR A 69 -0.60 3.24 4.18
CA THR A 69 -0.86 2.75 5.55
C THR A 69 -2.34 2.41 5.75
N ALA A 70 -3.25 3.24 5.23
CA ALA A 70 -4.69 2.96 5.28
C ALA A 70 -5.05 1.68 4.50
N VAL A 71 -4.47 1.47 3.32
CA VAL A 71 -4.67 0.23 2.54
C VAL A 71 -4.05 -0.98 3.25
N ALA A 72 -2.84 -0.86 3.80
CA ALA A 72 -2.21 -1.92 4.56
C ALA A 72 -3.06 -2.34 5.78
N LEU A 73 -3.68 -1.37 6.47
CA LEU A 73 -4.60 -1.65 7.57
C LEU A 73 -5.81 -2.47 7.11
N ILE A 74 -6.42 -2.11 5.97
CA ILE A 74 -7.52 -2.89 5.38
C ILE A 74 -7.05 -4.32 5.05
N TYR A 75 -5.87 -4.47 4.46
CA TYR A 75 -5.32 -5.79 4.12
C TYR A 75 -5.03 -6.63 5.35
N THR A 76 -4.65 -6.00 6.47
CA THR A 76 -4.43 -6.70 7.73
C THR A 76 -5.76 -7.14 8.36
N LEU A 77 -6.80 -6.32 8.28
CA LEU A 77 -8.15 -6.66 8.76
C LEU A 77 -8.78 -7.82 7.98
N LEU A 78 -8.43 -7.95 6.69
CA LEU A 78 -8.86 -9.06 5.83
C LEU A 78 -7.95 -10.30 5.96
N ASP A 79 -6.93 -10.24 6.83
CA ASP A 79 -5.92 -11.28 7.02
C ASP A 79 -5.20 -11.68 5.71
N LEU A 80 -4.96 -10.68 4.85
CA LEU A 80 -4.22 -10.84 3.59
C LEU A 80 -2.72 -10.61 3.80
N ILE A 81 -2.34 -9.75 4.76
CA ILE A 81 -0.94 -9.49 5.10
C ILE A 81 -0.69 -9.70 6.59
N GLN A 82 0.53 -10.11 6.92
CA GLN A 82 0.96 -10.22 8.31
C GLN A 82 1.05 -8.83 8.96
N THR A 83 0.72 -8.77 10.26
CA THR A 83 0.78 -7.55 11.06
C THR A 83 2.16 -6.89 11.02
N GLU A 84 3.24 -7.68 10.90
CA GLU A 84 4.61 -7.20 10.79
C GLU A 84 4.83 -6.28 9.56
N ILE A 85 4.23 -6.63 8.42
CA ILE A 85 4.31 -5.85 7.18
C ILE A 85 3.58 -4.52 7.36
N MET A 86 2.41 -4.53 7.98
CA MET A 86 1.65 -3.31 8.27
C MET A 86 2.41 -2.37 9.21
N VAL A 87 3.01 -2.91 10.27
CA VAL A 87 3.83 -2.11 11.20
C VAL A 87 5.02 -1.49 10.48
N LEU A 88 5.69 -2.23 9.58
CA LEU A 88 6.79 -1.70 8.78
C LEU A 88 6.34 -0.53 7.89
N VAL A 89 5.21 -0.68 7.17
CA VAL A 89 4.64 0.39 6.34
C VAL A 89 4.30 1.62 7.17
N LEU A 90 3.73 1.43 8.36
CA LEU A 90 3.38 2.51 9.28
C LEU A 90 4.62 3.26 9.78
N VAL A 91 5.70 2.56 10.13
CA VAL A 91 6.96 3.18 10.56
C VAL A 91 7.57 4.01 9.43
N ILE A 92 7.64 3.48 8.21
CA ILE A 92 8.16 4.21 7.05
C ILE A 92 7.32 5.46 6.77
N SER A 93 5.99 5.33 6.82
CA SER A 93 5.07 6.47 6.64
C SER A 93 5.30 7.55 7.71
N LEU A 94 5.48 7.17 8.98
CA LEU A 94 5.77 8.12 10.05
C LEU A 94 7.10 8.85 9.83
N VAL A 95 8.15 8.16 9.37
CA VAL A 95 9.44 8.79 9.07
C VAL A 95 9.28 9.88 8.00
N PHE A 96 8.57 9.61 6.90
CA PHE A 96 8.33 10.63 5.87
C PHE A 96 7.50 11.80 6.37
N GLN A 97 6.50 11.56 7.23
CA GLN A 97 5.72 12.64 7.84
C GLN A 97 6.55 13.53 8.76
N VAL A 98 7.40 12.93 9.60
CA VAL A 98 8.30 13.68 10.49
C VAL A 98 9.30 14.50 9.68
N LEU A 99 9.90 13.91 8.64
CA LEU A 99 10.83 14.63 7.75
C LEU A 99 10.16 15.80 7.03
N PHE A 100 8.92 15.61 6.55
CA PHE A 100 8.13 16.67 5.95
C PHE A 100 7.87 17.81 6.95
N LEU A 101 7.46 17.49 8.18
CA LEU A 101 7.20 18.50 9.22
C LEU A 101 8.45 19.29 9.61
N LEU A 102 9.61 18.63 9.65
CA LEU A 102 10.89 19.28 9.96
C LEU A 102 11.41 20.17 8.82
N THR A 103 11.16 19.77 7.56
CA THR A 103 11.64 20.51 6.38
C THR A 103 10.72 21.67 5.99
N ASN A 104 9.45 21.60 6.38
CA ASN A 104 8.44 22.62 6.08
C ASN A 104 8.28 23.67 7.21
N ARG A 105 9.31 23.83 8.05
CA ARG A 105 9.50 24.95 8.99
C ARG A 105 10.51 25.93 8.41
#